data_AF-A0AAU7ZXQ0-F1
#
_entry.id   AF-A0AAU7ZXQ0-F1
#
_cell.length_a   1.000
_cell.length_b   1.000
_cell.length_c   1.000
_cell.angle_alpha   90.00
_cell.angle_beta   90.00
_cell.angle_gamma   90.00
#
_symmetry.space_group_name_H-M   'P 1'
#
loop_
_entity.id
_entity.type
_entity.pdbx_description
1 polymer ?
#
loop_
_entity_poly.entity_id
_entity_poly.type
_entity_poly.pdbx_seq_one_letter_code
_entity_poly.pdbx_strand_id
1 'polypeptide(L)'
;MKNKKKILIRYKIINFFIKNKFISKKILIYLKKIFDLERLFSKLLIYNINIKELYNIAISIKYFYFIYKLLNNNINNNFKKIKYKYLYKKIFLKINKIINKNNILKNINYIKKNVSNELDIIKKKYYKYKKKLKKYIILEKKKYNFNFSFNNFLGYYINISKFQKKKKKIPKN
;
A
#
# COMPACT_ATOMS: atom_id res chain seq x y z
N MET A 1 12.94 -29.93 24.98
CA MET A 1 12.45 -30.84 23.91
C MET A 1 13.04 -32.22 24.12
N LYS A 2 12.23 -33.29 24.27
CA LYS A 2 12.73 -34.66 24.54
C LYS A 2 12.92 -35.56 23.29
N ASN A 3 12.66 -35.06 22.07
CA ASN A 3 12.69 -35.87 20.85
C ASN A 3 14.01 -35.70 20.07
N LYS A 4 14.86 -36.74 20.12
CA LYS A 4 16.18 -36.80 19.45
C LYS A 4 16.12 -36.50 17.95
N LYS A 5 15.12 -37.00 17.22
CA LYS A 5 14.96 -36.76 15.78
C LYS A 5 14.73 -35.28 15.48
N LYS A 6 13.89 -34.59 16.26
CA LYS A 6 13.62 -33.15 16.09
C LYS A 6 14.87 -32.31 16.37
N ILE A 7 15.67 -32.71 17.37
CA ILE A 7 16.92 -32.02 17.73
C ILE A 7 17.94 -32.14 16.60
N LEU A 8 18.13 -33.35 16.07
CA LEU A 8 19.05 -33.59 14.94
C LEU A 8 18.68 -32.78 13.69
N ILE A 9 17.39 -32.67 13.37
CA ILE A 9 16.91 -31.85 12.25
C ILE A 9 17.26 -30.37 12.48
N ARG A 10 17.00 -29.84 13.67
CA ARG A 10 17.35 -28.44 14.01
C ARG A 10 18.85 -28.21 13.93
N TYR A 11 19.66 -29.15 14.43
CA TYR A 11 21.12 -29.09 14.36
C TYR A 11 21.61 -29.02 12.91
N LYS A 12 21.09 -29.87 12.02
CA LYS A 12 21.43 -29.84 10.57
C LYS A 12 21.10 -28.48 9.95
N ILE A 13 19.95 -27.90 10.26
CA ILE A 13 19.52 -26.59 9.75
C ILE A 13 20.45 -25.48 10.25
N ILE A 14 20.77 -25.48 11.55
CA ILE A 14 21.67 -24.49 12.14
C ILE A 14 23.07 -24.59 11.52
N ASN A 15 23.60 -25.80 11.42
CA ASN A 15 24.92 -26.04 10.84
C ASN A 15 25.01 -25.54 9.39
N PHE A 16 23.94 -25.73 8.59
CA PHE A 16 23.85 -25.19 7.23
C PHE A 16 23.99 -23.65 7.22
N PHE A 17 23.28 -22.94 8.10
CA PHE A 17 23.33 -21.47 8.14
C PHE A 17 24.65 -20.93 8.72
N ILE A 18 25.29 -21.65 9.63
CA ILE A 18 26.63 -21.29 10.14
C ILE A 18 27.67 -21.40 9.02
N LYS A 19 27.66 -22.51 8.27
CA LYS A 19 28.59 -22.74 7.16
C LYS A 19 28.36 -21.78 5.98
N ASN A 20 27.11 -21.37 5.74
CA ASN A 20 26.74 -20.52 4.61
C ASN A 20 26.40 -19.07 5.01
N LYS A 21 27.36 -18.36 5.60
CA LYS A 21 27.18 -16.96 6.09
C LYS A 21 26.54 -16.02 5.08
N PHE A 22 26.90 -16.12 3.79
CA PHE A 22 26.33 -15.26 2.75
C PHE A 22 24.83 -15.51 2.53
N ILE A 23 24.42 -16.78 2.48
CA ILE A 23 23.01 -17.17 2.35
C ILE A 23 22.24 -16.72 3.59
N SER A 24 22.81 -16.92 4.78
CA SER A 24 22.22 -16.49 6.05
C SER A 24 21.98 -14.98 6.10
N LYS A 25 22.97 -14.16 5.71
CA LYS A 25 22.82 -12.70 5.62
C LYS A 25 21.71 -12.31 4.63
N LYS A 26 21.66 -12.92 3.44
CA LYS A 26 20.61 -12.65 2.45
C LYS A 26 19.21 -13.00 2.95
N ILE A 27 19.06 -14.16 3.59
CA ILE A 27 17.76 -14.59 4.14
C ILE A 27 17.33 -13.66 5.27
N LEU A 28 18.25 -13.23 6.13
CA LEU A 28 17.96 -12.27 7.20
C LEU A 28 17.46 -10.92 6.63
N ILE A 29 18.04 -10.45 5.54
CA ILE A 29 17.57 -9.24 4.83
C ILE A 29 16.13 -9.45 4.30
N TYR A 30 15.82 -10.62 3.74
CA TYR A 30 14.49 -10.92 3.23
C TYR A 30 13.45 -11.12 4.35
N LEU A 31 13.81 -11.79 5.45
CA LEU A 31 12.96 -11.96 6.62
C LEU A 31 12.56 -10.61 7.23
N LYS A 32 13.49 -9.64 7.28
CA LYS A 32 13.18 -8.26 7.72
C LYS A 32 12.14 -7.54 6.86
N LYS A 33 11.86 -8.04 5.65
CA LYS A 33 10.84 -7.49 4.75
C LYS A 33 9.52 -8.25 4.80
N ILE A 34 9.45 -9.34 5.55
CA ILE A 34 8.23 -10.09 5.80
C ILE A 34 7.56 -9.47 7.03
N PHE A 35 6.33 -9.00 6.84
CA PHE A 35 5.48 -8.53 7.93
C PHE A 35 4.87 -9.72 8.67
N ASP A 36 4.36 -9.45 9.87
CA ASP A 36 3.59 -10.39 10.68
C ASP A 36 2.37 -10.92 9.91
N LEU A 37 2.57 -12.06 9.24
CA LEU A 37 1.58 -12.68 8.37
C LEU A 37 0.43 -13.28 9.17
N GLU A 38 0.69 -13.77 10.36
CA GLU A 38 -0.33 -14.41 11.20
C GLU A 38 -1.39 -13.38 11.58
N ARG A 39 -0.97 -12.24 12.14
CA ARG A 39 -1.88 -11.14 12.45
C ARG A 39 -2.58 -10.58 11.21
N LEU A 40 -1.87 -10.47 10.08
CA LEU A 40 -2.45 -9.97 8.82
C LEU A 40 -3.49 -10.94 8.24
N PHE A 41 -3.27 -12.26 8.34
CA PHE A 41 -4.23 -13.26 7.91
C PHE A 41 -5.46 -13.30 8.82
N SER A 42 -5.30 -13.17 10.13
CA SER A 42 -6.44 -13.06 11.06
C SER A 42 -7.35 -11.89 10.70
N LYS A 43 -6.77 -10.74 10.35
CA LYS A 43 -7.55 -9.58 9.85
C LYS A 43 -8.24 -9.85 8.51
N LEU A 44 -7.55 -10.53 7.60
CA LEU A 44 -8.08 -10.86 6.28
C LEU A 44 -9.29 -11.80 6.37
N LEU A 45 -9.27 -12.77 7.29
CA LEU A 45 -10.38 -13.71 7.51
C LEU A 45 -11.68 -13.01 7.97
N ILE A 46 -11.54 -11.91 8.73
CA ILE A 46 -12.68 -11.13 9.25
C ILE A 46 -13.02 -9.96 8.30
N TYR A 47 -12.42 -9.91 7.10
CA TYR A 47 -12.56 -8.80 6.13
C TYR A 47 -12.21 -7.41 6.67
N ASN A 48 -11.54 -7.33 7.83
CA ASN A 48 -11.14 -6.08 8.47
C ASN A 48 -9.68 -5.73 8.15
N ILE A 49 -9.34 -5.77 6.87
CA ILE A 49 -8.00 -5.51 6.37
C ILE A 49 -7.98 -4.26 5.50
N ASN A 50 -7.05 -3.35 5.79
CA ASN A 50 -6.87 -2.15 4.97
C ASN A 50 -5.97 -2.41 3.75
N ILE A 51 -5.96 -1.48 2.80
CA ILE A 51 -5.18 -1.62 1.55
C ILE A 51 -3.66 -1.70 1.81
N LYS A 52 -3.17 -1.01 2.84
CA LYS A 52 -1.75 -1.04 3.23
C LYS A 52 -1.36 -2.42 3.75
N GLU A 53 -2.19 -3.01 4.60
CA GLU A 53 -2.03 -4.35 5.16
C GLU A 53 -2.13 -5.41 4.07
N LEU A 54 -3.08 -5.28 3.14
CA LEU A 54 -3.19 -6.15 1.97
C LEU A 54 -1.92 -6.09 1.10
N TYR A 55 -1.36 -4.89 0.91
CA TYR A 55 -0.09 -4.74 0.20
C TYR A 55 1.08 -5.35 0.98
N ASN A 56 1.09 -5.24 2.31
CA ASN A 56 2.10 -5.88 3.16
C ASN A 56 2.08 -7.41 3.03
N ILE A 57 0.89 -8.03 2.96
CA ILE A 57 0.77 -9.48 2.66
C ILE A 57 1.45 -9.80 1.32
N ALA A 58 1.17 -9.00 0.27
CA ALA A 58 1.77 -9.20 -1.03
C ALA A 58 3.31 -9.09 -0.98
N ILE A 59 3.84 -8.10 -0.26
CA ILE A 59 5.29 -7.94 -0.05
C ILE A 59 5.87 -9.16 0.66
N SER A 60 5.24 -9.62 1.75
CA SER A 60 5.66 -10.81 2.48
C SER A 60 5.71 -12.04 1.57
N ILE A 61 4.70 -12.26 0.73
CA ILE A 61 4.68 -13.37 -0.25
C ILE A 61 5.84 -13.26 -1.24
N LYS A 62 6.18 -12.04 -1.72
CA LYS A 62 7.32 -11.82 -2.61
C LYS A 62 8.64 -12.23 -1.96
N TYR A 63 8.90 -11.78 -0.73
CA TYR A 63 10.16 -12.09 -0.05
C TYR A 63 10.23 -13.54 0.41
N PHE A 64 9.10 -14.14 0.81
CA PHE A 64 9.03 -15.57 1.07
C PHE A 64 9.42 -16.39 -0.17
N TYR A 65 8.94 -15.98 -1.35
CA TYR A 65 9.32 -16.62 -2.62
C TYR A 65 10.83 -16.49 -2.92
N PHE A 66 11.45 -15.35 -2.59
CA PHE A 66 12.90 -15.18 -2.75
C PHE A 66 13.71 -16.03 -1.77
N ILE A 67 13.29 -16.15 -0.51
CA ILE A 67 13.89 -17.08 0.46
C ILE A 67 13.77 -18.52 -0.07
N TYR A 68 12.59 -18.91 -0.54
CA TYR A 68 12.36 -20.21 -1.14
C TYR A 68 13.31 -20.48 -2.32
N LYS A 69 13.46 -19.55 -3.26
CA LYS A 69 14.40 -19.69 -4.39
C LYS A 69 15.84 -19.88 -3.92
N LEU A 70 16.29 -19.08 -2.95
CA LEU A 70 17.63 -19.20 -2.39
C LEU A 70 17.87 -20.56 -1.73
N LEU A 71 16.91 -21.07 -0.95
CA LEU A 71 17.06 -22.35 -0.27
C LEU A 71 16.98 -23.53 -1.26
N ASN A 72 16.08 -23.45 -2.24
CA ASN A 72 15.89 -24.51 -3.23
C ASN A 72 17.12 -24.73 -4.11
N ASN A 73 17.83 -23.65 -4.47
CA ASN A 73 19.05 -23.74 -5.27
C ASN A 73 20.25 -24.33 -4.50
N ASN A 74 20.23 -24.25 -3.17
CA ASN A 74 21.40 -24.60 -2.35
C ASN A 74 21.21 -25.86 -1.50
N ILE A 75 19.97 -26.30 -1.24
CA ILE A 75 19.68 -27.39 -0.30
C ILE A 75 19.10 -28.63 -1.02
N ASN A 76 18.85 -28.58 -2.34
CA ASN A 76 18.17 -29.67 -3.07
C ASN A 76 16.88 -30.19 -2.40
N ASN A 77 16.29 -29.37 -1.53
CA ASN A 77 15.07 -29.72 -0.83
C ASN A 77 13.88 -29.44 -1.75
N ASN A 78 13.12 -30.48 -2.06
CA ASN A 78 11.82 -30.42 -2.74
C ASN A 78 10.73 -29.79 -1.85
N PHE A 79 11.00 -28.64 -1.22
CA PHE A 79 9.98 -27.82 -0.57
C PHE A 79 8.91 -27.49 -1.61
N LYS A 80 7.69 -28.07 -1.50
CA LYS A 80 6.47 -27.87 -2.32
C LYS A 80 6.60 -26.79 -3.42
N LYS A 81 7.46 -27.05 -4.43
CA LYS A 81 8.02 -26.01 -5.34
C LYS A 81 6.92 -25.24 -6.08
N ILE A 82 5.87 -25.99 -6.41
CA ILE A 82 4.71 -25.57 -7.17
C ILE A 82 3.86 -24.57 -6.37
N LYS A 83 3.64 -24.80 -5.06
CA LYS A 83 2.73 -23.97 -4.25
C LYS A 83 3.26 -22.56 -4.05
N TYR A 84 4.55 -22.38 -3.78
CA TYR A 84 5.12 -21.04 -3.57
C TYR A 84 5.25 -20.22 -4.85
N LYS A 85 5.63 -20.87 -5.96
CA LYS A 85 5.63 -20.23 -7.29
C LYS A 85 4.22 -19.80 -7.70
N TYR A 86 3.22 -20.63 -7.41
CA TYR A 86 1.82 -20.31 -7.65
C TYR A 86 1.34 -19.12 -6.81
N LEU A 87 1.59 -19.12 -5.49
CA LEU A 87 1.23 -18.00 -4.60
C LEU A 87 1.84 -16.68 -5.08
N TYR A 88 3.12 -16.68 -5.44
CA TYR A 88 3.78 -15.49 -5.99
C TYR A 88 3.10 -15.00 -7.27
N LYS A 89 2.88 -15.90 -8.24
CA LYS A 89 2.30 -15.53 -9.53
C LYS A 89 0.85 -15.07 -9.42
N LYS A 90 0.03 -15.74 -8.61
CA LYS A 90 -1.41 -15.45 -8.52
C LYS A 90 -1.75 -14.33 -7.55
N ILE A 91 -1.05 -14.23 -6.42
CA ILE A 91 -1.40 -13.27 -5.37
C ILE A 91 -0.57 -12.00 -5.51
N PHE A 92 0.75 -12.11 -5.41
CA PHE A 92 1.62 -10.92 -5.43
C PHE A 92 1.48 -10.14 -6.74
N LEU A 93 1.55 -10.80 -7.90
CA LEU A 93 1.44 -10.09 -9.18
C LEU A 93 0.06 -9.45 -9.38
N LYS A 94 -1.02 -10.11 -8.95
CA LYS A 94 -2.38 -9.56 -9.06
C LYS A 94 -2.53 -8.32 -8.18
N ILE A 95 -2.12 -8.40 -6.91
CA ILE A 95 -2.17 -7.26 -5.99
C ILE A 95 -1.26 -6.12 -6.50
N ASN A 96 -0.06 -6.43 -6.98
CA ASN A 96 0.88 -5.43 -7.49
C ASN A 96 0.40 -4.77 -8.81
N LYS A 97 -0.43 -5.46 -9.61
CA LYS A 97 -1.10 -4.87 -10.78
C LYS A 97 -2.26 -3.94 -10.40
N ILE A 98 -2.90 -4.18 -9.25
CA ILE A 98 -4.06 -3.41 -8.79
C ILE A 98 -3.63 -2.19 -7.98
N ILE A 99 -2.69 -2.37 -7.04
CA ILE A 99 -2.34 -1.37 -6.04
C ILE A 99 -1.15 -0.51 -6.49
N ASN A 100 -1.29 0.80 -6.34
CA ASN A 100 -0.22 1.78 -6.51
C ASN A 100 0.49 2.04 -5.18
N LYS A 101 1.68 1.46 -5.01
CA LYS A 101 2.52 1.60 -3.81
C LYS A 101 2.72 3.05 -3.36
N ASN A 102 2.99 3.97 -4.30
CA ASN A 102 3.33 5.36 -3.98
C ASN A 102 2.15 6.12 -3.35
N ASN A 103 0.94 5.65 -3.64
CA ASN A 103 -0.31 6.25 -3.21
C ASN A 103 -0.80 5.68 -1.87
N ILE A 104 -0.26 4.54 -1.43
CA ILE A 104 -0.53 3.97 -0.09
C ILE A 104 -0.13 4.93 1.01
N LEU A 105 1.00 5.62 0.86
CA LEU A 105 1.49 6.60 1.87
C LEU A 105 0.64 7.87 1.91
N LYS A 106 0.03 8.24 0.78
CA LYS A 106 -0.75 9.48 0.63
C LYS A 106 -2.22 9.31 0.98
N ASN A 107 -2.61 8.10 1.38
CA ASN A 107 -3.98 7.69 1.63
C ASN A 107 -5.01 8.04 0.54
N ILE A 108 -4.56 8.17 -0.72
CA ILE A 108 -5.40 8.65 -1.84
C ILE A 108 -5.05 7.86 -3.09
N ASN A 109 -6.06 7.42 -3.86
CA ASN A 109 -5.90 6.79 -5.17
C ASN A 109 -5.02 5.54 -5.19
N TYR A 110 -5.31 4.62 -4.28
CA TYR A 110 -4.57 3.36 -4.16
C TYR A 110 -4.71 2.43 -5.36
N ILE A 111 -5.82 2.49 -6.09
CA ILE A 111 -6.08 1.63 -7.25
C ILE A 111 -5.48 2.27 -8.50
N LYS A 112 -4.66 1.49 -9.23
CA LYS A 112 -4.05 1.87 -10.51
C LYS A 112 -5.12 2.13 -11.58
N LYS A 113 -4.72 2.88 -12.62
CA LYS A 113 -5.54 3.06 -13.82
C LYS A 113 -5.71 1.72 -14.54
N ASN A 114 -6.81 1.60 -15.29
CA ASN A 114 -7.20 0.44 -16.09
C ASN A 114 -7.50 -0.82 -15.27
N VAL A 115 -7.77 -0.66 -13.96
CA VAL A 115 -8.26 -1.75 -13.10
C VAL A 115 -9.79 -1.80 -13.12
N SER A 116 -10.43 -0.65 -13.22
CA SER A 116 -11.88 -0.51 -13.29
C SER A 116 -12.22 0.73 -14.10
N ASN A 117 -12.96 0.54 -15.20
CA ASN A 117 -13.37 1.62 -16.09
C ASN A 117 -14.24 2.64 -15.35
N GLU A 118 -15.17 2.17 -14.52
CA GLU A 118 -16.05 3.01 -13.70
C GLU A 118 -15.26 3.90 -12.75
N LEU A 119 -14.33 3.30 -11.97
CA LEU A 119 -13.48 4.05 -11.05
C LEU A 119 -12.63 5.09 -11.80
N ASP A 120 -12.15 4.76 -13.00
CA ASP A 120 -11.36 5.69 -13.80
C ASP A 120 -12.19 6.84 -14.38
N ILE A 121 -13.44 6.58 -14.78
CA ILE A 121 -14.39 7.63 -15.20
C ILE A 121 -14.68 8.57 -14.03
N ILE A 122 -14.94 8.03 -12.84
CA ILE A 122 -15.19 8.82 -11.63
C ILE A 122 -13.96 9.67 -11.28
N LYS A 123 -12.76 9.07 -11.29
CA LYS A 123 -11.51 9.81 -11.05
C LYS A 123 -11.31 10.93 -12.07
N LYS A 124 -11.52 10.66 -13.37
CA LYS A 124 -11.41 11.68 -14.42
C LYS A 124 -12.36 12.85 -14.17
N LYS A 125 -13.63 12.57 -13.85
CA LYS A 125 -14.62 13.59 -13.48
C LYS A 125 -14.16 14.40 -12.26
N TYR A 126 -13.78 13.73 -11.17
CA TYR A 126 -13.28 14.37 -9.94
C TYR A 126 -12.10 15.32 -10.22
N TYR A 127 -11.10 14.87 -10.99
CA TYR A 127 -9.96 15.70 -11.36
C TYR A 127 -10.35 16.90 -12.23
N LYS A 128 -11.31 16.73 -13.15
CA LYS A 128 -11.84 17.83 -13.97
C LYS A 128 -12.54 18.87 -13.10
N TYR A 129 -13.41 18.46 -12.18
CA TYR A 129 -14.10 19.37 -11.25
C TYR A 129 -13.11 20.07 -10.33
N LYS A 130 -12.14 19.36 -9.75
CA LYS A 130 -11.11 19.96 -8.89
C LYS A 130 -10.29 21.03 -9.63
N LYS A 131 -9.97 20.80 -10.92
CA LYS A 131 -9.31 21.81 -11.77
C LYS A 131 -10.21 23.02 -12.04
N LYS A 132 -11.49 22.80 -12.36
CA LYS A 132 -12.47 23.88 -12.56
C LYS A 132 -12.64 24.73 -11.30
N LEU A 133 -12.81 24.09 -10.14
CA LEU A 133 -12.93 24.76 -8.85
C LEU A 133 -11.70 25.63 -8.55
N LYS A 134 -10.48 25.11 -8.77
CA LYS A 134 -9.25 25.90 -8.60
C LYS A 134 -9.23 27.13 -9.50
N LYS A 135 -9.62 27.00 -10.77
CA LYS A 135 -9.70 28.15 -11.70
C LYS A 135 -10.73 29.18 -11.22
N TYR A 136 -11.90 28.72 -10.80
CA TYR A 136 -12.96 29.58 -10.27
C TYR A 136 -12.49 30.37 -9.04
N ILE A 137 -11.87 29.69 -8.07
CA ILE A 137 -11.29 30.32 -6.86
C ILE A 137 -10.27 31.40 -7.22
N ILE A 138 -9.41 31.15 -8.21
CA ILE A 138 -8.40 32.13 -8.65
C ILE A 138 -9.07 33.36 -9.29
N LEU A 139 -10.09 33.17 -10.10
CA LEU A 139 -10.83 34.26 -10.75
C LEU A 139 -11.58 35.12 -9.72
N GLU A 140 -12.30 34.48 -8.81
CA GLU A 140 -13.04 35.16 -7.73
C GLU A 140 -12.10 35.89 -6.78
N LYS A 141 -10.94 35.30 -6.44
CA LYS A 141 -9.92 35.96 -5.63
C LYS A 141 -9.39 37.21 -6.32
N LYS A 142 -9.19 37.20 -7.65
CA LYS A 142 -8.78 38.38 -8.42
C LYS A 142 -9.88 39.45 -8.48
N LYS A 143 -11.15 39.04 -8.59
CA LYS A 143 -12.28 39.97 -8.77
C LYS A 143 -12.69 40.64 -7.46
N TYR A 144 -12.75 39.89 -6.36
CA TYR A 144 -13.33 40.35 -5.09
C TYR A 144 -12.36 40.32 -3.90
N ASN A 145 -11.11 39.88 -4.08
CA ASN A 145 -10.12 39.71 -2.99
C ASN A 145 -10.62 38.83 -1.83
N PHE A 146 -11.45 37.82 -2.13
CA PHE A 146 -11.93 36.86 -1.14
C PHE A 146 -10.94 35.72 -0.92
N ASN A 147 -10.88 35.24 0.32
CA ASN A 147 -10.08 34.07 0.68
C ASN A 147 -10.97 32.83 0.68
N PHE A 148 -10.68 31.87 -0.19
CA PHE A 148 -11.38 30.59 -0.22
C PHE A 148 -10.63 29.56 0.64
N SER A 149 -11.35 28.89 1.53
CA SER A 149 -10.82 27.87 2.43
C SER A 149 -11.67 26.59 2.37
N PHE A 150 -11.09 25.49 2.85
CA PHE A 150 -11.78 24.21 2.96
C PHE A 150 -11.60 23.65 4.38
N ASN A 151 -12.70 23.21 4.98
CA ASN A 151 -12.71 22.48 6.25
C ASN A 151 -13.51 21.19 6.06
N ASN A 152 -13.05 20.08 6.65
CA ASN A 152 -13.73 18.79 6.56
C ASN A 152 -15.20 18.84 7.04
N PHE A 153 -15.52 19.68 8.03
CA PHE A 153 -16.88 19.81 8.54
C PHE A 153 -17.76 20.77 7.72
N LEU A 154 -17.20 21.93 7.33
CA LEU A 154 -17.94 23.00 6.64
C LEU A 154 -17.93 22.89 5.12
N GLY A 155 -17.06 22.06 4.55
CA GLY A 155 -16.79 22.02 3.12
C GLY A 155 -15.99 23.25 2.65
N TYR A 156 -16.24 23.67 1.40
CA TYR A 156 -15.63 24.88 0.84
C TYR A 156 -16.41 26.12 1.27
N TYR A 157 -15.71 27.13 1.78
CA TYR A 157 -16.33 28.37 2.23
C TYR A 157 -15.46 29.57 1.87
N ILE A 158 -16.11 30.73 1.83
CA ILE A 158 -15.48 32.02 1.55
C ILE A 158 -15.26 32.74 2.88
N ASN A 159 -14.01 33.00 3.20
CA ASN A 159 -13.61 33.85 4.32
C ASN A 159 -13.62 35.31 3.89
N ILE A 160 -14.50 36.07 4.53
CA ILE A 160 -14.66 37.51 4.32
C ILE A 160 -14.34 38.22 5.63
N SER A 161 -13.44 39.18 5.60
CA SER A 161 -13.13 39.96 6.80
C SER A 161 -14.25 40.95 7.13
N LYS A 162 -14.38 41.34 8.42
CA LYS A 162 -15.37 42.36 8.84
C LYS A 162 -15.23 43.66 8.05
N PHE A 163 -14.02 44.04 7.66
CA PHE A 163 -13.73 45.22 6.84
C PHE A 163 -14.25 45.08 5.40
N GLN A 164 -14.04 43.93 4.77
CA GLN A 164 -14.56 43.63 3.43
C GLN A 164 -16.10 43.59 3.41
N LYS A 165 -16.71 43.10 4.49
CA LYS A 165 -18.16 43.07 4.68
C LYS A 165 -18.77 44.48 4.77
N LYS A 166 -18.09 45.42 5.45
CA LYS A 166 -18.51 46.83 5.54
C LYS A 166 -18.37 47.60 4.21
N LYS A 167 -17.36 47.29 3.39
CA LYS A 167 -17.07 47.99 2.12
C LYS A 167 -18.01 47.65 0.93
N LYS A 168 -19.15 46.98 1.12
CA LYS A 168 -20.13 46.58 0.07
C LYS A 168 -19.52 45.86 -1.16
N LYS A 169 -18.37 45.18 -1.03
CA LYS A 169 -17.77 44.38 -2.13
C LYS A 169 -18.36 42.98 -2.27
N ILE A 170 -19.40 42.66 -1.50
CA ILE A 170 -20.07 41.37 -1.56
C ILE A 170 -21.18 41.49 -2.61
N PRO A 171 -21.13 40.74 -3.73
CA PRO A 171 -22.23 40.70 -4.66
C PRO A 171 -23.48 40.19 -3.92
N LYS A 172 -24.56 40.97 -3.96
CA LYS A 172 -25.88 40.50 -3.53
C LYS A 172 -26.49 39.73 -4.69
N ASN A 173 -27.05 38.56 -4.41
CA ASN A 173 -27.88 37.84 -5.37
C ASN A 173 -29.13 38.65 -5.70
#